data_AF-A0ABD1GN86-F1
#
_entry.id   AF-A0ABD1GN86-F1
#
_cell.length_a   1.000
_cell.length_b   1.000
_cell.length_c   1.000
_cell.angle_alpha   90.00
_cell.angle_beta   90.00
_cell.angle_gamma   90.00
#
_symmetry.space_group_name_H-M   'P 1'
#
loop_
_entity.id
_entity.type
_entity.pdbx_description
1 polymer ?
#
loop_
_entity_poly.entity_id
_entity_poly.type
_entity_poly.pdbx_seq_one_letter_code
_entity_poly.pdbx_strand_id
1 'polypeptide(L)'
;MSAGPSYPPAAAVAVLSPQYCVGHPVEFTITRKMMTMHAGTFGVTDADGNIVFKVQGKSMSLHDRRVLLDAAGNPLITFQQKLMTAHRR
;
A
#
# COMPACT_ATOMS: atom_id res chain seq x y z
N MET A 1 22.64 22.77 7.40
CA MET A 1 22.41 21.46 6.76
C MET A 1 21.99 20.51 7.87
N SER A 2 20.68 20.29 8.08
CA SER A 2 20.23 19.39 9.16
C SER A 2 20.34 17.94 8.69
N ALA A 3 21.12 17.15 9.42
CA ALA A 3 21.11 15.70 9.29
C ALA A 3 19.73 15.18 9.73
N GLY A 4 19.04 14.47 8.83
CA GLY A 4 17.82 13.75 9.17
C GLY A 4 18.09 12.65 10.20
N PRO A 5 17.05 12.15 10.89
CA PRO A 5 17.21 11.14 11.93
C PRO A 5 17.88 9.88 11.35
N SER A 6 19.05 9.53 11.90
CA SER A 6 19.73 8.26 11.60
C SER A 6 19.02 7.13 12.35
N TYR A 7 18.05 6.50 11.71
CA TYR A 7 17.50 5.25 12.24
C TYR A 7 18.58 4.17 12.13
N PRO A 8 18.90 3.43 13.22
CA PRO A 8 19.71 2.23 13.07
C PRO A 8 19.00 1.31 12.07
N PRO A 9 19.72 0.66 11.14
CA PRO A 9 19.09 -0.24 10.18
C PRO A 9 18.51 -1.41 10.97
N ALA A 10 17.23 -1.33 11.33
CA ALA A 10 16.46 -2.50 11.69
C ALA A 10 16.59 -3.45 10.49
N ALA A 11 17.05 -4.68 10.72
CA ALA A 11 17.20 -5.66 9.65
C ALA A 11 15.90 -5.71 8.86
N ALA A 12 15.94 -5.22 7.61
CA ALA A 12 14.75 -5.10 6.79
C ALA A 12 14.22 -6.50 6.51
N VAL A 13 13.13 -6.89 7.17
CA VAL A 13 12.47 -8.16 6.90
C VAL A 13 11.67 -8.01 5.62
N ALA A 14 12.07 -8.71 4.57
CA ALA A 14 11.34 -8.75 3.31
C ALA A 14 10.04 -9.56 3.49
N VAL A 15 8.94 -8.88 3.83
CA VAL A 15 7.63 -9.52 4.04
C VAL A 15 7.03 -10.07 2.74
N LEU A 16 7.26 -9.40 1.61
CA LEU A 16 6.76 -9.80 0.30
C LEU A 16 7.88 -10.38 -0.58
N SER A 17 8.86 -9.54 -0.91
CA SER A 17 10.03 -9.90 -1.72
C SER A 17 11.12 -8.84 -1.48
N PRO A 18 12.41 -9.21 -1.51
CA PRO A 18 13.53 -8.27 -1.43
C PRO A 18 13.47 -7.14 -2.48
N GLN A 19 12.80 -7.35 -3.61
CA GLN A 19 12.63 -6.33 -4.65
C GLN A 19 11.83 -5.09 -4.20
N TYR A 20 11.07 -5.21 -3.09
CA TYR A 20 10.33 -4.11 -2.48
C TYR A 20 11.09 -3.46 -1.30
N CYS A 21 12.34 -3.87 -1.08
CA CYS A 21 13.20 -3.30 -0.04
C CYS A 21 14.23 -2.37 -0.68
N VAL A 22 14.38 -1.18 -0.10
CA VAL A 22 15.43 -0.23 -0.50
C VAL A 22 16.20 0.23 0.73
N GLY A 23 17.46 0.62 0.53
CA GLY A 23 18.38 1.01 1.61
C GLY A 23 18.17 2.41 2.18
N HIS A 24 17.07 3.08 1.84
CA HIS A 24 16.75 4.43 2.27
C HIS A 24 15.24 4.61 2.44
N PRO A 25 14.78 5.59 3.23
CA PRO A 25 13.36 5.90 3.35
C PRO A 25 12.76 6.31 1.99
N VAL A 26 11.58 5.79 1.67
CA VAL A 26 10.81 6.18 0.49
C VAL A 26 9.53 6.87 0.95
N GLU A 27 9.27 8.04 0.38
CA GLU A 27 8.02 8.76 0.61
C GLU A 27 6.96 8.29 -0.38
N PHE A 28 5.77 7.98 0.15
CA PHE A 28 4.63 7.59 -0.66
C PHE A 28 3.43 8.49 -0.39
N THR A 29 2.73 8.86 -1.45
CA THR A 29 1.50 9.65 -1.37
C THR A 29 0.30 8.82 -1.78
N ILE A 30 -0.78 8.87 -0.99
CA ILE A 30 -2.06 8.23 -1.32
C ILE A 30 -2.88 9.20 -2.17
N THR A 31 -3.23 8.79 -3.38
CA THR A 31 -4.03 9.60 -4.31
C THR A 31 -5.40 8.97 -4.57
N ARG A 32 -6.47 9.72 -4.32
CA ARG A 32 -7.84 9.35 -4.74
C ARG A 32 -8.26 10.19 -5.94
N LYS A 33 -8.43 9.55 -7.09
CA LYS A 33 -9.11 10.20 -8.23
C LYS A 33 -10.63 10.01 -8.07
N MET A 34 -11.31 11.06 -7.61
CA MET A 34 -12.76 11.02 -7.33
C MET A 34 -13.64 10.70 -8.55
N MET A 35 -13.16 10.97 -9.78
CA MET A 35 -13.94 10.75 -11.01
C MET A 35 -13.77 9.34 -11.62
N THR A 36 -12.70 8.61 -11.32
CA THR A 36 -12.34 7.36 -12.05
C THR A 36 -12.24 6.12 -11.18
N MET A 37 -12.33 6.26 -9.85
CA MET A 37 -12.09 5.16 -8.92
C MET A 37 -13.36 4.81 -8.15
N HIS A 38 -13.79 3.55 -8.28
CA HIS A 38 -14.86 2.98 -7.46
C HIS A 38 -14.56 3.15 -5.97
N ALA A 39 -15.60 3.21 -5.13
CA ALA A 39 -15.47 3.32 -3.69
C ALA A 39 -14.43 2.30 -3.15
N GLY A 40 -13.45 2.80 -2.40
CA GLY A 40 -12.37 1.97 -1.84
C GLY A 40 -11.16 1.75 -2.75
N THR A 41 -11.11 2.35 -3.94
CA THR A 41 -9.95 2.27 -4.86
C THR A 41 -9.11 3.55 -4.79
N PHE A 42 -7.79 3.42 -4.72
CA PHE A 42 -6.84 4.54 -4.68
C PHE A 42 -5.46 4.14 -5.24
N GLY A 43 -4.71 5.14 -5.72
CA GLY A 43 -3.32 4.96 -6.13
C GLY A 43 -2.35 5.31 -5.00
N VAL A 44 -1.17 4.71 -5.04
CA VAL A 44 -0.02 5.10 -4.22
C VAL A 44 1.08 5.54 -5.17
N THR A 45 1.61 6.74 -4.96
CA THR A 45 2.65 7.33 -5.81
C THR A 45 3.94 7.57 -5.04
N ASP A 46 5.08 7.56 -5.73
CA ASP A 46 6.34 8.07 -5.20
C ASP A 46 6.38 9.61 -5.16
N ALA A 47 7.51 10.18 -4.75
CA ALA A 47 7.74 11.62 -4.69
C ALA A 47 7.68 12.32 -6.07
N ASP A 48 7.93 11.58 -7.15
CA ASP A 48 7.87 12.08 -8.52
C ASP A 48 6.45 12.00 -9.12
N GLY A 49 5.50 11.40 -8.39
CA GLY A 49 4.11 11.23 -8.81
C GLY A 49 3.86 9.98 -9.66
N ASN A 50 4.83 9.08 -9.79
CA ASN A 50 4.65 7.81 -10.51
C ASN A 50 3.84 6.83 -9.66
N ILE A 51 2.91 6.11 -10.28
CA ILE A 51 2.13 5.08 -9.58
C ILE A 51 3.03 3.87 -9.30
N VAL A 52 3.29 3.62 -8.03
CA VAL A 52 4.03 2.44 -7.55
C VAL A 52 3.10 1.30 -7.13
N PHE A 53 1.94 1.63 -6.57
CA PHE A 53 0.92 0.65 -6.22
C PHE A 53 -0.49 1.12 -6.55
N LYS A 54 -1.39 0.17 -6.76
CA LYS A 54 -2.83 0.42 -6.88
C LYS A 54 -3.56 -0.41 -5.83
N VAL A 55 -4.52 0.18 -5.13
CA VAL A 55 -5.41 -0.55 -4.24
C VAL A 55 -6.78 -0.61 -4.88
N GLN A 56 -7.31 -1.81 -5.04
CA GLN A 56 -8.65 -2.06 -5.54
C GLN A 56 -9.54 -2.64 -4.45
N GLY A 57 -10.65 -1.96 -4.16
CA GLY A 57 -11.74 -2.48 -3.33
C GLY A 57 -12.72 -3.30 -4.16
N LYS A 58 -13.35 -4.32 -3.55
CA LYS A 58 -14.51 -4.97 -4.15
C LYS A 58 -15.78 -4.19 -3.80
N SER A 59 -16.57 -3.82 -4.80
CA SER A 59 -17.84 -3.09 -4.64
C SER A 59 -18.90 -3.85 -3.83
N MET A 60 -18.78 -5.18 -3.70
CA MET A 60 -19.70 -6.05 -2.96
C MET A 60 -18.90 -7.14 -2.20
N SER A 61 -18.23 -6.78 -1.10
CA SER A 61 -17.54 -7.76 -0.24
C SER A 61 -18.11 -7.74 1.18
N LEU A 62 -18.55 -8.91 1.66
CA LEU A 62 -18.97 -9.10 3.05
C LEU A 62 -17.83 -8.84 4.07
N HIS A 63 -16.57 -8.84 3.63
CA HIS A 63 -15.38 -8.80 4.49
C HIS A 63 -14.47 -7.58 4.26
N ASP A 64 -14.97 -6.49 3.66
CA ASP A 64 -14.17 -5.32 3.22
C ASP A 64 -12.83 -5.74 2.59
N ARG A 65 -12.91 -6.60 1.56
CA ARG A 65 -11.72 -7.13 0.90
C ARG A 65 -11.12 -6.10 -0.06
N ARG A 66 -9.82 -5.87 0.07
CA ARG A 66 -9.03 -4.99 -0.81
C ARG A 66 -7.79 -5.73 -1.32
N VAL A 67 -7.36 -5.42 -2.53
CA VAL A 67 -6.16 -6.02 -3.15
C VAL A 67 -5.15 -4.92 -3.43
N LEU A 68 -3.93 -5.10 -2.96
CA LEU A 68 -2.77 -4.29 -3.35
C LEU A 68 -2.20 -4.89 -4.63
N LEU A 69 -2.03 -4.05 -5.65
CA LEU A 69 -1.48 -4.37 -6.94
C LEU A 69 -0.18 -3.57 -7.14
N ASP A 70 0.76 -4.13 -7.90
CA ASP A 70 1.91 -3.38 -8.39
C ASP A 70 1.51 -2.34 -9.46
N ALA A 71 2.50 -1.58 -9.96
CA ALA A 71 2.29 -0.60 -11.02
C ALA A 71 1.71 -1.21 -12.31
N ALA A 72 2.10 -2.44 -12.64
CA ALA A 72 1.63 -3.20 -13.81
C ALA A 72 0.22 -3.79 -13.63
N GLY A 73 -0.32 -3.80 -12.41
CA GLY A 73 -1.63 -4.35 -12.09
C GLY A 73 -1.61 -5.81 -11.63
N ASN A 74 -0.44 -6.38 -11.32
CA ASN A 74 -0.35 -7.72 -10.75
C ASN A 74 -0.69 -7.69 -9.25
N PRO A 75 -1.47 -8.65 -8.73
CA PRO A 75 -1.82 -8.72 -7.31
C PRO A 75 -0.63 -9.12 -6.44
N LEU A 76 -0.38 -8.34 -5.39
CA LEU A 76 0.67 -8.57 -4.40
C LEU A 76 0.08 -9.20 -3.13
N ILE A 77 -0.89 -8.53 -2.52
CA ILE A 77 -1.53 -8.99 -1.28
C ILE A 77 -3.01 -8.63 -1.24
N THR A 78 -3.73 -9.37 -0.41
CA THR A 78 -5.13 -9.09 -0.07
C THR A 78 -5.23 -8.65 1.37
N PHE A 79 -5.86 -7.50 1.62
CA PHE A 79 -6.35 -7.09 2.92
C PHE A 79 -7.80 -7.57 3.08
N GLN A 80 -8.12 -8.18 4.22
CA GLN A 80 -9.46 -8.69 4.51
C GLN A 80 -9.81 -8.44 5.97
N GLN A 81 -10.91 -7.75 6.22
CA GLN A 81 -11.43 -7.53 7.56
C GLN A 81 -11.97 -8.84 8.13
N LYS A 82 -11.59 -9.16 9.37
CA LYS A 82 -12.19 -10.27 10.12
C LYS A 82 -13.55 -9.84 10.68
N LEU A 83 -14.60 -10.63 10.41
CA LEU A 83 -15.97 -10.34 10.90
C LEU A 83 -16.23 -10.87 12.32
N MET A 84 -15.53 -11.92 12.74
CA MET A 84 -15.80 -12.66 13.98
C MET A 84 -14.78 -12.38 15.08
N THR A 85 -14.27 -11.15 15.19
CA THR A 85 -13.40 -10.72 16.29
C THR A 85 -13.96 -9.48 16.95
N ALA A 86 -13.94 -9.44 18.29
CA ALA A 86 -14.48 -8.32 19.07
C ALA A 86 -13.81 -6.97 18.75
N HIS A 87 -12.61 -7.00 18.19
CA HIS A 87 -11.92 -5.83 17.65
C HIS A 87 -11.93 -5.88 16.13
N ARG A 88 -12.38 -4.78 15.51
CA ARG A 88 -12.11 -4.52 14.09
C ARG A 88 -10.62 -4.24 13.96
N ARG A 89 -9.93 -4.97 13.07
CA ARG A 89 -8.53 -4.77 12.68
C ARG A 89 -8.47 -4.58 11.17
#